data_AF-A0A7S9HEG7-F1
#
_entry.id   AF-A0A7S9HEG7-F1
#
_cell.length_a   1.000
_cell.length_b   1.000
_cell.length_c   1.000
_cell.angle_alpha   90.00
_cell.angle_beta   90.00
_cell.angle_gamma   90.00
#
_symmetry.space_group_name_H-M   'P 1'
#
loop_
_entity.id
_entity.type
_entity.pdbx_description
1 polymer ?
#
loop_
_entity_poly.entity_id
_entity_poly.type
_entity_poly.pdbx_seq_one_letter_code
_entity_poly.pdbx_strand_id
1 'polypeptide(L)'
;MPRPRKYLINLSDTPYYHCVSRCVRRAFLCGKDKQSARCYEHRRQWVEERLLLLAEVFCVDVCAYAVMSNHTHVVLRINKQKADSLSIKEIISRWHKLYKGMLLAQRYINPAESKALSEVEIATVKNLAEVYRHRLCDISWFMRLLNEYIARKANKEDGCTGHFWEGRFKSQALLDEAALAACMAYVDLNPIRACLAETPEDSAHTSIQQRIEAAKAHQQPRHLLPFTENPKDTMADGLPFRFQDYFALVESTGRHCQPKKRGKIDDPASPILSRVGMEQTDWNELVAGIEIKFKTTVSLEKLLAQRKRNVNCNSA
;
A
#
# COMPACT_ATOMS: atom_id res chain seq x y z
N MET A 1 -14.08 -5.20 21.57
CA MET A 1 -13.84 -6.33 20.65
C MET A 1 -13.29 -5.83 19.32
N PRO A 2 -12.35 -6.55 18.67
CA PRO A 2 -11.91 -6.23 17.31
C PRO A 2 -13.06 -6.43 16.31
N ARG A 3 -13.33 -5.44 15.45
CA ARG A 3 -14.38 -5.55 14.42
C ARG A 3 -13.94 -6.51 13.30
N PRO A 4 -14.84 -7.34 12.75
CA PRO A 4 -14.55 -8.17 11.58
C PRO A 4 -14.13 -7.31 10.37
N ARG A 5 -13.13 -7.76 9.59
CA ARG A 5 -12.57 -6.98 8.46
C ARG A 5 -13.57 -6.66 7.35
N LYS A 6 -14.60 -7.48 7.16
CA LYS A 6 -15.71 -7.18 6.24
C LYS A 6 -16.44 -5.86 6.56
N TYR A 7 -16.29 -5.34 7.79
CA TYR A 7 -16.80 -4.04 8.21
C TYR A 7 -15.72 -2.94 8.26
N LEU A 8 -14.47 -3.27 7.94
CA LEU A 8 -13.35 -2.32 7.88
C LEU A 8 -12.95 -2.00 6.44
N ILE A 9 -13.28 -2.87 5.49
CA ILE A 9 -13.05 -2.70 4.06
C ILE A 9 -14.43 -2.64 3.40
N ASN A 10 -14.78 -1.46 2.92
CA ASN A 10 -16.04 -1.18 2.26
C ASN A 10 -15.80 -0.31 1.02
N LEU A 11 -16.06 -0.89 -0.16
CA LEU A 11 -15.85 -0.21 -1.43
C LEU A 11 -16.85 0.91 -1.70
N SER A 12 -17.99 0.95 -0.99
CA SER A 12 -18.90 2.10 -1.08
C SER A 12 -18.32 3.36 -0.44
N ASP A 13 -17.41 3.19 0.53
CA ASP A 13 -16.82 4.30 1.26
C ASP A 13 -15.53 4.78 0.59
N THR A 14 -14.64 3.84 0.23
CA THR A 14 -13.40 4.11 -0.50
C THR A 14 -12.76 2.84 -1.04
N PRO A 15 -12.07 2.90 -2.19
CA PRO A 15 -11.21 1.81 -2.64
C PRO A 15 -9.80 1.85 -2.01
N TYR A 16 -9.44 2.92 -1.28
CA TYR A 16 -8.07 3.17 -0.78
C TYR A 16 -7.88 2.81 0.70
N TYR A 17 -6.81 2.08 0.99
CA TYR A 17 -6.51 1.58 2.34
C TYR A 17 -5.04 1.66 2.68
N HIS A 18 -4.73 2.16 3.87
CA HIS A 18 -3.41 2.07 4.48
C HIS A 18 -3.32 0.80 5.32
N CYS A 19 -2.38 -0.08 4.97
CA CYS A 19 -2.13 -1.36 5.62
C CYS A 19 -0.76 -1.37 6.31
N VAL A 20 -0.73 -1.85 7.56
CA VAL A 20 0.50 -1.95 8.35
C VAL A 20 0.64 -3.34 8.97
N SER A 21 1.79 -3.98 8.75
CA SER A 21 2.15 -5.26 9.39
C SER A 21 3.43 -5.10 10.19
N ARG A 22 3.41 -5.47 11.48
CA ARG A 22 4.54 -5.35 12.42
C ARG A 22 5.00 -6.71 12.93
N CYS A 23 6.31 -6.91 13.01
CA CYS A 23 6.92 -8.14 13.51
C CYS A 23 6.87 -8.24 15.03
N VAL A 24 6.78 -9.46 15.58
CA VAL A 24 6.85 -9.68 17.04
C VAL A 24 8.22 -9.36 17.62
N ARG A 25 8.27 -9.08 18.93
CA ARG A 25 9.41 -9.39 19.83
C ARG A 25 10.82 -9.18 19.24
N ARG A 26 11.16 -7.97 18.78
CA ARG A 26 12.50 -7.68 18.20
C ARG A 26 12.90 -8.57 17.01
N ALA A 27 11.98 -9.29 16.39
CA ALA A 27 12.22 -9.92 15.10
C ALA A 27 12.46 -8.79 14.10
N PHE A 28 13.70 -8.68 13.62
CA PHE A 28 14.05 -7.75 12.57
C PHE A 28 13.40 -8.25 11.29
N LEU A 29 12.47 -7.44 10.77
CA LEU A 29 12.00 -7.62 9.41
C LEU A 29 13.18 -7.46 8.45
N CYS A 30 13.97 -6.41 8.69
CA CYS A 30 15.23 -6.12 8.04
C CYS A 30 16.07 -5.19 8.94
N GLY A 31 17.30 -4.87 8.53
CA GLY A 31 18.20 -4.03 9.32
C GLY A 31 19.19 -4.80 10.17
N LYS A 32 20.04 -4.06 10.87
CA LYS A 32 21.08 -4.60 11.74
C LYS A 32 20.56 -4.75 13.17
N ASP A 33 20.61 -5.96 13.69
CA ASP A 33 20.39 -6.19 15.11
C ASP A 33 21.61 -5.72 15.91
N LYS A 34 21.40 -4.72 16.76
CA LYS A 34 22.47 -4.16 17.59
C LYS A 34 22.95 -5.13 18.68
N GLN A 35 22.15 -6.14 19.06
CA GLN A 35 22.50 -7.09 20.11
C GLN A 35 23.29 -8.26 19.59
N SER A 36 22.82 -8.92 18.53
CA SER A 36 23.54 -10.05 17.91
C SER A 36 24.57 -9.64 16.86
N ALA A 37 24.62 -8.36 16.48
CA ALA A 37 25.38 -7.82 15.35
C ALA A 37 25.00 -8.41 13.97
N ARG A 38 23.97 -9.27 13.91
CA ARG A 38 23.51 -9.89 12.66
C ARG A 38 22.78 -8.87 11.80
N CYS A 39 23.05 -8.91 10.50
CA CYS A 39 22.41 -8.06 9.50
C CYS A 39 21.33 -8.84 8.76
N TYR A 40 20.12 -8.30 8.73
CA TYR A 40 18.96 -8.83 8.00
C TYR A 40 18.51 -7.90 6.88
N GLU A 41 19.35 -6.94 6.47
CA GLU A 41 18.98 -5.92 5.49
C GLU A 41 18.54 -6.53 4.14
N HIS A 42 19.11 -7.66 3.74
CA HIS A 42 18.72 -8.40 2.53
C HIS A 42 17.24 -8.82 2.53
N ARG A 43 16.61 -8.98 3.70
CA ARG A 43 15.19 -9.30 3.81
C ARG A 43 14.30 -8.16 3.32
N ARG A 44 14.79 -6.91 3.29
CA ARG A 44 14.04 -5.76 2.78
C ARG A 44 13.67 -5.95 1.31
N GLN A 45 14.63 -6.41 0.50
CA GLN A 45 14.42 -6.77 -0.89
C GLN A 45 13.40 -7.90 -1.03
N TRP A 46 13.41 -8.92 -0.15
CA TRP A 46 12.41 -9.99 -0.22
C TRP A 46 10.98 -9.47 -0.03
N VAL A 47 10.79 -8.48 0.83
CA VAL A 47 9.49 -7.84 1.07
C VAL A 47 9.05 -7.07 -0.16
N GLU A 48 9.93 -6.23 -0.71
CA GLU A 48 9.65 -5.42 -1.90
C GLU A 48 9.32 -6.31 -3.10
N GLU A 49 10.18 -7.25 -3.46
CA GLU A 49 9.96 -8.17 -4.59
C GLU A 49 8.63 -8.92 -4.45
N ARG A 50 8.32 -9.40 -3.24
CA ARG A 50 7.06 -10.10 -2.98
C ARG A 50 5.86 -9.15 -3.13
N LEU A 51 5.96 -7.93 -2.62
CA LEU A 51 4.91 -6.92 -2.73
C LEU A 51 4.62 -6.58 -4.19
N LEU A 52 5.66 -6.30 -4.99
CA LEU A 52 5.51 -5.92 -6.40
C LEU A 52 5.02 -7.08 -7.27
N LEU A 53 5.45 -8.32 -6.98
CA LEU A 53 4.88 -9.51 -7.61
C LEU A 53 3.37 -9.63 -7.34
N LEU A 54 2.94 -9.39 -6.09
CA LEU A 54 1.52 -9.44 -5.76
C LEU A 54 0.75 -8.31 -6.45
N ALA A 55 1.32 -7.10 -6.57
CA ALA A 55 0.74 -5.99 -7.31
C ALA A 55 0.51 -6.31 -8.80
N GLU A 56 1.41 -7.09 -9.41
CA GLU A 56 1.24 -7.55 -10.80
C GLU A 56 0.10 -8.58 -10.94
N VAL A 57 0.01 -9.49 -9.97
CA VAL A 57 -0.94 -10.62 -10.02
C VAL A 57 -2.36 -10.19 -9.64
N PHE A 58 -2.52 -9.43 -8.55
CA PHE A 58 -3.80 -9.03 -8.01
C PHE A 58 -4.46 -7.90 -8.81
N CYS A 59 -5.75 -7.71 -8.57
CA CYS A 59 -6.50 -6.51 -8.91
C CYS A 59 -6.50 -5.54 -7.71
N VAL A 60 -5.33 -5.40 -7.10
CA VAL A 60 -5.07 -4.50 -5.97
C VAL A 60 -3.78 -3.76 -6.32
N ASP A 61 -3.89 -2.45 -6.49
CA ASP A 61 -2.75 -1.62 -6.91
C ASP A 61 -2.01 -1.08 -5.69
N VAL A 62 -0.70 -0.92 -5.82
CA VAL A 62 0.16 -0.32 -4.78
C VAL A 62 0.31 1.17 -5.07
N CYS A 63 -0.27 2.01 -4.21
CA CYS A 63 -0.18 3.47 -4.33
C CYS A 63 1.16 3.98 -3.78
N ALA A 64 1.52 3.54 -2.59
CA ALA A 64 2.77 3.85 -1.91
C ALA A 64 3.16 2.70 -0.96
N TYR A 65 4.44 2.56 -0.66
CA TYR A 65 4.93 1.62 0.34
C TYR A 65 6.29 2.05 0.92
N ALA A 66 6.56 1.60 2.14
CA ALA A 66 7.88 1.69 2.78
C ALA A 66 8.12 0.44 3.62
N VAL A 67 9.28 -0.20 3.42
CA VAL A 67 9.70 -1.35 4.22
C VAL A 67 10.63 -0.86 5.33
N MET A 68 10.15 -0.93 6.58
CA MET A 68 10.88 -0.51 7.78
C MET A 68 11.54 -1.71 8.45
N SER A 69 12.44 -1.45 9.41
CA SER A 69 13.22 -2.50 10.09
C SER A 69 12.38 -3.54 10.84
N ASN A 70 11.17 -3.19 11.30
CA ASN A 70 10.29 -4.09 12.05
C ASN A 70 8.83 -4.05 11.59
N HIS A 71 8.50 -3.31 10.54
CA HIS A 71 7.14 -3.24 10.00
C HIS A 71 7.13 -2.81 8.53
N THR A 72 5.98 -2.98 7.88
CA THR A 72 5.71 -2.48 6.53
C THR A 72 4.56 -1.50 6.56
N HIS A 73 4.68 -0.45 5.75
CA HIS A 73 3.57 0.41 5.38
C HIS A 73 3.26 0.20 3.91
N VAL A 74 1.98 -0.02 3.59
CA VAL A 74 1.52 -0.18 2.20
C VAL A 74 0.18 0.54 2.03
N VAL A 75 0.11 1.45 1.08
CA VAL A 75 -1.13 2.10 0.64
C VAL A 75 -1.62 1.36 -0.60
N LEU A 76 -2.83 0.81 -0.52
CA LEU A 76 -3.42 -0.06 -1.54
C LEU A 76 -4.70 0.55 -2.11
N ARG A 77 -4.97 0.30 -3.39
CA ARG A 77 -6.25 0.56 -4.04
C ARG A 77 -6.88 -0.74 -4.51
N ILE A 78 -8.12 -1.02 -4.14
CA ILE A 78 -8.86 -2.15 -4.67
C ILE A 78 -9.41 -1.77 -6.05
N ASN A 79 -8.97 -2.45 -7.11
CA ASN A 79 -9.43 -2.21 -8.48
C ASN A 79 -10.51 -3.23 -8.88
N LYS A 80 -11.73 -2.99 -8.37
CA LYS A 80 -12.88 -3.86 -8.63
C LYS A 80 -13.26 -3.90 -10.11
N GLN A 81 -13.14 -2.77 -10.81
CA GLN A 81 -13.42 -2.67 -12.24
C GLN A 81 -12.50 -3.59 -13.05
N LYS A 82 -11.19 -3.60 -12.74
CA LYS A 82 -10.24 -4.54 -13.35
C LYS A 82 -10.58 -5.99 -13.02
N ALA A 83 -10.96 -6.30 -11.79
CA ALA A 83 -11.35 -7.68 -11.44
C ALA A 83 -12.57 -8.15 -12.26
N ASP A 84 -13.53 -7.26 -12.50
CA ASP A 84 -14.78 -7.56 -13.22
C ASP A 84 -14.59 -7.64 -14.73
N SER A 85 -13.64 -6.89 -15.30
CA SER A 85 -13.36 -6.94 -16.74
C SER A 85 -12.55 -8.15 -17.18
N LEU A 86 -11.86 -8.83 -16.24
CA LEU A 86 -11.02 -9.98 -16.58
C LEU A 86 -11.85 -11.22 -16.93
N SER A 87 -11.44 -11.87 -18.02
CA SER A 87 -11.97 -13.16 -18.44
C SER A 87 -11.59 -14.27 -17.45
N ILE A 88 -12.34 -15.39 -17.50
CA ILE A 88 -12.07 -16.60 -16.70
C ILE A 88 -10.62 -17.08 -16.90
N LYS A 89 -10.14 -17.08 -18.14
CA LYS A 89 -8.76 -17.51 -18.45
C LYS A 89 -7.74 -16.60 -17.77
N GLU A 90 -7.92 -15.29 -17.84
CA GLU A 90 -6.99 -14.33 -17.20
C GLU A 90 -7.00 -14.45 -15.67
N ILE A 91 -8.17 -14.64 -15.05
CA ILE A 91 -8.28 -14.88 -13.61
C ILE A 91 -7.51 -16.13 -13.18
N ILE A 92 -7.69 -17.24 -13.91
CA ILE A 92 -6.98 -18.50 -13.64
C ILE A 92 -5.48 -18.32 -13.86
N SER A 93 -5.07 -17.73 -14.99
CA SER A 93 -3.65 -17.49 -15.30
C SER A 93 -2.97 -16.61 -14.24
N ARG A 94 -3.64 -15.56 -13.75
CA ARG A 94 -3.15 -14.73 -12.64
C ARG A 94 -2.99 -15.55 -11.37
N TRP A 95 -4.01 -16.31 -10.97
CA TRP A 95 -3.92 -17.15 -9.78
C TRP A 95 -2.81 -18.19 -9.89
N HIS A 96 -2.58 -18.73 -11.09
CA HIS A 96 -1.55 -19.72 -11.37
C HIS A 96 -0.11 -19.19 -11.30
N LYS A 97 0.09 -17.86 -11.33
CA LYS A 97 1.40 -17.25 -11.03
C LYS A 97 1.82 -17.46 -9.56
N LEU A 98 0.87 -17.71 -8.65
CA LEU A 98 1.12 -17.86 -7.21
C LEU A 98 0.96 -19.31 -6.73
N TYR A 99 0.16 -20.11 -7.43
CA TYR A 99 -0.17 -21.48 -7.06
C TYR A 99 -0.17 -22.36 -8.29
N LYS A 100 0.18 -23.64 -8.14
CA LYS A 100 0.06 -24.60 -9.25
C LYS A 100 -1.39 -24.71 -9.79
N GLY A 101 -2.38 -24.52 -8.93
CA GLY A 101 -3.80 -24.58 -9.29
C GLY A 101 -4.34 -26.00 -9.50
N MET A 102 -5.64 -26.10 -9.74
CA MET A 102 -6.33 -27.38 -9.98
C MET A 102 -6.07 -27.88 -11.40
N LEU A 103 -5.87 -29.19 -11.59
CA LEU A 103 -5.58 -29.78 -12.91
C LEU A 103 -6.61 -29.37 -13.96
N LEU A 104 -7.90 -29.38 -13.61
CA LEU A 104 -8.96 -29.00 -14.53
C LEU A 104 -8.86 -27.54 -15.00
N ALA A 105 -8.44 -26.63 -14.11
CA ALA A 105 -8.21 -25.23 -14.47
C ALA A 105 -6.99 -25.07 -15.40
N GLN A 106 -5.95 -25.92 -15.23
CA GLN A 106 -4.79 -25.97 -16.14
C GLN A 106 -5.21 -26.45 -17.54
N ARG A 107 -6.00 -27.52 -17.62
CA ARG A 107 -6.58 -28.04 -18.88
C ARG A 107 -7.42 -26.97 -19.59
N TYR A 108 -8.21 -26.20 -18.83
CA TYR A 108 -9.07 -25.15 -19.36
C TYR A 108 -8.31 -23.99 -20.03
N ILE A 109 -7.16 -23.59 -19.47
CA ILE A 109 -6.33 -22.53 -20.07
C ILE A 109 -5.41 -23.05 -21.18
N ASN A 110 -5.19 -24.37 -21.28
CA ASN A 110 -4.43 -24.98 -22.36
C ASN A 110 -5.30 -25.09 -23.65
N PRO A 111 -4.94 -24.41 -24.75
CA PRO A 111 -5.73 -24.45 -25.99
C PRO A 111 -5.95 -25.86 -26.55
N ALA A 112 -4.95 -26.76 -26.42
CA ALA A 112 -5.02 -28.13 -26.94
C ALA A 112 -6.04 -28.99 -26.16
N GLU A 113 -6.15 -28.79 -24.85
CA GLU A 113 -6.99 -29.61 -23.97
C GLU A 113 -8.37 -29.00 -23.71
N SER A 114 -8.50 -27.67 -23.83
CA SER A 114 -9.74 -26.94 -23.52
C SER A 114 -10.95 -27.39 -24.35
N LYS A 115 -10.73 -27.89 -25.57
CA LYS A 115 -11.79 -28.38 -26.47
C LYS A 115 -12.37 -29.73 -26.06
N ALA A 116 -11.64 -30.49 -25.24
CA ALA A 116 -12.05 -31.82 -24.80
C ALA A 116 -12.78 -31.81 -23.44
N LEU A 117 -13.01 -30.62 -22.86
CA LEU A 117 -13.71 -30.49 -21.59
C LEU A 117 -15.22 -30.58 -21.79
N SER A 118 -15.86 -31.39 -20.94
CA SER A 118 -17.32 -31.45 -20.86
C SER A 118 -17.92 -30.15 -20.30
N GLU A 119 -19.22 -29.94 -20.52
CA GLU A 119 -19.92 -28.76 -20.01
C GLU A 119 -19.87 -28.63 -18.48
N VAL A 120 -19.95 -29.77 -17.76
CA VAL A 120 -19.88 -29.82 -16.29
C VAL A 120 -18.48 -29.46 -15.79
N GLU A 121 -17.44 -29.95 -16.47
CA GLU A 121 -16.05 -29.56 -16.20
C GLU A 121 -15.86 -28.05 -16.40
N ILE A 122 -16.37 -27.49 -17.51
CA ILE A 122 -16.30 -26.06 -17.78
C ILE A 122 -17.04 -25.26 -16.70
N ALA A 123 -18.25 -25.66 -16.32
CA ALA A 123 -19.02 -25.02 -15.26
C ALA A 123 -18.27 -25.01 -13.92
N THR A 124 -17.61 -26.12 -13.58
CA THR A 124 -16.77 -26.23 -12.38
C THR A 124 -15.61 -25.23 -12.40
N VAL A 125 -14.94 -25.07 -13.55
CA VAL A 125 -13.86 -24.10 -13.72
C VAL A 125 -14.37 -22.66 -13.61
N LYS A 126 -15.56 -22.36 -14.18
CA LYS A 126 -16.18 -21.03 -14.06
C LYS A 126 -16.44 -20.66 -12.59
N ASN A 127 -17.04 -21.57 -11.83
CA ASN A 127 -17.29 -21.37 -10.39
C ASN A 127 -15.98 -21.16 -9.61
N LEU A 128 -14.94 -21.94 -9.92
CA LEU A 128 -13.62 -21.78 -9.32
C LEU A 128 -13.01 -20.40 -9.65
N ALA A 129 -13.15 -19.94 -10.89
CA ALA A 129 -12.66 -18.64 -11.33
C ALA A 129 -13.36 -17.49 -10.58
N GLU A 130 -14.65 -17.57 -10.29
CA GLU A 130 -15.33 -16.55 -9.46
C GLU A 130 -14.75 -16.47 -8.05
N VAL A 131 -14.43 -17.62 -7.44
CA VAL A 131 -13.72 -17.65 -6.15
C VAL A 131 -12.36 -16.96 -6.27
N TYR A 132 -11.60 -17.23 -7.34
CA TYR A 132 -10.31 -16.58 -7.57
C TYR A 132 -10.44 -15.09 -7.84
N ARG A 133 -11.44 -14.65 -8.59
CA ARG A 133 -11.72 -13.23 -8.86
C ARG A 133 -11.95 -12.47 -7.56
N HIS A 134 -12.79 -13.00 -6.66
CA HIS A 134 -12.99 -12.40 -5.34
C HIS A 134 -11.66 -12.31 -4.57
N ARG A 135 -10.84 -13.38 -4.56
CA ARG A 135 -9.57 -13.39 -3.82
C ARG A 135 -8.54 -12.41 -4.40
N LEU A 136 -8.45 -12.31 -5.73
CA LEU A 136 -7.54 -11.39 -6.42
C LEU A 136 -7.90 -9.91 -6.21
N CYS A 137 -9.10 -9.61 -5.73
CA CYS A 137 -9.58 -8.27 -5.43
C CYS A 137 -9.67 -7.99 -3.91
N ASP A 138 -9.13 -8.87 -3.07
CA ASP A 138 -9.26 -8.81 -1.61
C ASP A 138 -7.93 -8.46 -0.93
N ILE A 139 -7.90 -7.35 -0.19
CA ILE A 139 -6.71 -6.88 0.55
C ILE A 139 -6.28 -7.88 1.63
N SER A 140 -7.20 -8.59 2.28
CA SER A 140 -6.83 -9.59 3.27
C SER A 140 -6.11 -10.78 2.63
N TRP A 141 -6.51 -11.19 1.42
CA TRP A 141 -5.77 -12.17 0.63
C TRP A 141 -4.41 -11.63 0.19
N PHE A 142 -4.36 -10.41 -0.34
CA PHE A 142 -3.10 -9.76 -0.72
C PHE A 142 -2.09 -9.75 0.44
N MET A 143 -2.50 -9.20 1.59
CA MET A 143 -1.66 -9.07 2.78
C MET A 143 -1.32 -10.43 3.39
N ARG A 144 -2.22 -11.43 3.31
CA ARG A 144 -1.90 -12.80 3.73
C ARG A 144 -0.75 -13.36 2.91
N LEU A 145 -0.79 -13.22 1.57
CA LEU A 145 0.23 -13.80 0.69
C LEU A 145 1.57 -13.07 0.75
N LEU A 146 1.57 -11.79 1.15
CA LEU A 146 2.77 -11.05 1.50
C LEU A 146 3.34 -11.57 2.83
N ASN A 147 2.54 -11.49 3.89
CA ASN A 147 3.00 -11.76 5.25
C ASN A 147 3.40 -13.24 5.46
N GLU A 148 2.65 -14.18 4.91
CA GLU A 148 2.94 -15.62 5.02
C GLU A 148 4.27 -15.97 4.35
N TYR A 149 4.53 -15.42 3.15
CA TYR A 149 5.77 -15.66 2.41
C TYR A 149 6.99 -15.20 3.21
N ILE A 150 6.93 -13.96 3.73
CA ILE A 150 8.02 -13.38 4.52
C ILE A 150 8.22 -14.12 5.83
N ALA A 151 7.14 -14.44 6.56
CA ALA A 151 7.22 -15.20 7.81
C ALA A 151 7.86 -16.57 7.61
N ARG A 152 7.46 -17.31 6.57
CA ARG A 152 8.02 -18.64 6.27
C ARG A 152 9.50 -18.55 5.91
N LYS A 153 9.89 -17.56 5.10
CA LYS A 153 11.28 -17.38 4.66
C LYS A 153 12.19 -16.96 5.82
N ALA A 154 11.74 -16.00 6.63
CA ALA A 154 12.47 -15.52 7.80
C ALA A 154 12.60 -16.60 8.88
N ASN A 155 11.51 -17.27 9.26
CA ASN A 155 11.55 -18.36 10.26
C ASN A 155 12.46 -19.51 9.82
N LYS A 156 12.46 -19.83 8.51
CA LYS A 156 13.39 -20.83 7.95
C LYS A 156 14.85 -20.37 8.06
N GLU A 157 15.16 -19.12 7.73
CA GLU A 157 16.51 -18.55 7.87
C GLU A 157 16.97 -18.47 9.34
N ASP A 158 16.03 -18.26 10.26
CA ASP A 158 16.30 -18.17 11.69
C ASP A 158 16.26 -19.53 12.42
N GLY A 159 15.95 -20.61 11.71
CA GLY A 159 15.86 -21.95 12.29
C GLY A 159 14.79 -22.07 13.38
N CYS A 160 13.76 -21.23 13.35
CA CYS A 160 12.77 -21.12 14.41
C CYS A 160 11.34 -21.41 13.92
N THR A 161 10.44 -21.69 14.87
CA THR A 161 9.02 -21.92 14.62
C THR A 161 8.18 -20.94 15.43
N GLY A 162 7.00 -20.59 14.93
CA GLY A 162 6.05 -19.73 15.65
C GLY A 162 5.71 -18.44 14.90
N HIS A 163 5.13 -17.49 15.64
CA HIS A 163 4.66 -16.23 15.06
C HIS A 163 5.81 -15.29 14.70
N PHE A 164 5.82 -14.82 13.45
CA PHE A 164 6.72 -13.77 12.97
C PHE A 164 6.08 -12.37 13.07
N TRP A 165 4.78 -12.27 12.78
CA TRP A 165 4.00 -11.03 12.86
C TRP A 165 3.25 -10.92 14.19
N GLU A 166 3.14 -9.72 14.76
CA GLU A 166 2.42 -9.45 16.04
C GLU A 166 0.97 -9.92 16.00
N GLY A 167 0.39 -9.96 14.80
CA GLY A 167 -0.89 -10.56 14.55
C GLY A 167 -1.40 -10.17 13.17
N ARG A 168 -2.68 -9.80 13.15
CA ARG A 168 -3.34 -9.31 11.94
C ARG A 168 -2.79 -7.92 11.56
N PHE A 169 -2.56 -7.70 10.27
CA PHE A 169 -2.28 -6.35 9.75
C PHE A 169 -3.39 -5.36 10.15
N LYS A 170 -2.99 -4.12 10.44
CA LYS A 170 -3.89 -2.97 10.64
C LYS A 170 -4.31 -2.42 9.29
N SER A 171 -5.55 -1.93 9.20
CA SER A 171 -6.11 -1.35 7.99
C SER A 171 -6.85 -0.07 8.34
N GLN A 172 -6.58 1.01 7.62
CA GLN A 172 -7.28 2.28 7.73
C GLN A 172 -7.84 2.68 6.36
N ALA A 173 -9.14 2.95 6.28
CA ALA A 173 -9.78 3.44 5.05
C ALA A 173 -9.41 4.92 4.83
N LEU A 174 -8.98 5.28 3.61
CA LEU A 174 -8.62 6.65 3.23
C LEU A 174 -9.83 7.25 2.47
N LEU A 175 -10.63 8.06 3.16
CA LEU A 175 -11.99 8.41 2.70
C LEU A 175 -12.03 9.54 1.67
N ASP A 176 -10.95 10.30 1.54
CA ASP A 176 -10.86 11.44 0.63
C ASP A 176 -9.44 11.56 0.03
N GLU A 177 -9.29 12.41 -0.99
CA GLU A 177 -8.01 12.63 -1.65
C GLU A 177 -6.95 13.22 -0.70
N ALA A 178 -7.36 14.03 0.27
CA ALA A 178 -6.47 14.58 1.29
C ALA A 178 -5.85 13.46 2.14
N ALA A 179 -6.67 12.53 2.61
CA ALA A 179 -6.24 11.35 3.35
C ALA A 179 -5.35 10.44 2.51
N LEU A 180 -5.65 10.28 1.21
CA LEU A 180 -4.80 9.53 0.30
C LEU A 180 -3.43 10.17 0.15
N ALA A 181 -3.37 11.45 -0.21
CA ALA A 181 -2.11 12.19 -0.38
C ALA A 181 -1.30 12.22 0.92
N ALA A 182 -1.94 12.53 2.05
CA ALA A 182 -1.30 12.59 3.36
C ALA A 182 -0.74 11.23 3.77
N CYS A 183 -1.48 10.15 3.50
CA CYS A 183 -1.02 8.80 3.80
C CYS A 183 0.14 8.38 2.92
N MET A 184 0.10 8.64 1.62
CA MET A 184 1.24 8.36 0.76
C MET A 184 2.47 9.14 1.20
N ALA A 185 2.35 10.45 1.44
CA ALA A 185 3.46 11.30 1.90
C ALA A 185 4.02 10.84 3.26
N TYR A 186 3.15 10.46 4.21
CA TYR A 186 3.55 9.85 5.47
C TYR A 186 4.38 8.59 5.25
N VAL A 187 3.90 7.68 4.38
CA VAL A 187 4.57 6.41 4.09
C VAL A 187 5.93 6.63 3.44
N ASP A 188 5.99 7.45 2.39
CA ASP A 188 7.21 7.75 1.65
C ASP A 188 8.26 8.49 2.50
N LEU A 189 7.83 9.27 3.50
CA LEU A 189 8.72 9.98 4.43
C LEU A 189 9.11 9.17 5.67
N ASN A 190 8.59 7.95 5.87
CA ASN A 190 8.90 7.17 7.07
C ASN A 190 10.40 6.87 7.23
N PRO A 191 11.15 6.48 6.19
CA PRO A 191 12.60 6.28 6.33
C PRO A 191 13.34 7.56 6.73
N ILE A 192 12.93 8.72 6.22
CA ILE A 192 13.50 10.04 6.54
C ILE A 192 13.22 10.39 8.01
N ARG A 193 11.98 10.17 8.47
CA ARG A 193 11.55 10.40 9.85
C ARG A 193 12.24 9.48 10.85
N ALA A 194 12.55 8.25 10.43
CA ALA A 194 13.27 7.27 11.24
C ALA A 194 14.80 7.43 11.19
N CYS A 195 15.31 8.47 10.50
CA CYS A 195 16.74 8.69 10.26
C CYS A 195 17.44 7.50 9.57
N LEU A 196 16.72 6.79 8.70
CA LEU A 196 17.25 5.71 7.87
C LEU A 196 17.73 6.21 6.49
N ALA A 197 17.27 7.38 6.07
CA ALA A 197 17.69 8.07 4.85
C ALA A 197 17.67 9.59 5.07
N GLU A 198 18.49 10.34 4.35
CA GLU A 198 18.54 11.81 4.45
C GLU A 198 17.58 12.50 3.46
N THR A 199 17.26 11.82 2.37
CA THR A 199 16.43 12.31 1.27
C THR A 199 15.48 11.20 0.77
N PRO A 200 14.36 11.56 0.11
CA PRO A 200 13.52 10.61 -0.61
C PRO A 200 14.29 9.80 -1.68
N GLU A 201 15.26 10.41 -2.35
CA GLU A 201 16.13 9.79 -3.35
C GLU A 201 16.96 8.65 -2.76
N ASP A 202 17.48 8.82 -1.54
CA ASP A 202 18.32 7.84 -0.85
C ASP A 202 17.49 6.77 -0.11
N SER A 203 16.16 6.89 -0.10
CA SER A 203 15.27 6.00 0.64
C SER A 203 14.99 4.69 -0.10
N ALA A 204 15.98 3.81 -0.15
CA ALA A 204 15.87 2.51 -0.81
C ALA A 204 14.66 1.68 -0.34
N HIS A 205 14.06 0.91 -1.27
CA HIS A 205 12.88 0.08 -1.04
C HIS A 205 11.65 0.87 -0.56
N THR A 206 11.40 2.01 -1.21
CA THR A 206 10.20 2.83 -1.06
C THR A 206 9.58 3.14 -2.41
N SER A 207 8.29 3.47 -2.42
CA SER A 207 7.63 3.94 -3.64
C SER A 207 8.19 5.26 -4.15
N ILE A 208 8.52 6.22 -3.28
CA ILE A 208 9.03 7.52 -3.72
C ILE A 208 10.37 7.39 -4.44
N GLN A 209 11.28 6.56 -3.94
CA GLN A 209 12.56 6.32 -4.58
C GLN A 209 12.36 5.73 -5.99
N GLN A 210 11.50 4.70 -6.14
CA GLN A 210 11.19 4.14 -7.45
C GLN A 210 10.54 5.15 -8.41
N ARG A 211 9.66 6.02 -7.89
CA ARG A 211 9.00 7.06 -8.69
C ARG A 211 10.01 8.10 -9.16
N ILE A 212 10.95 8.53 -8.31
CA ILE A 212 12.00 9.46 -8.68
C ILE A 212 12.93 8.84 -9.74
N GLU A 213 13.37 7.60 -9.55
CA GLU A 213 14.23 6.91 -10.53
C GLU A 213 13.54 6.76 -11.89
N ALA A 214 12.27 6.36 -11.91
CA ALA A 214 11.50 6.28 -13.16
C ALA A 214 11.33 7.66 -13.82
N ALA A 215 11.11 8.71 -13.03
CA ALA A 215 10.93 10.07 -13.54
C ALA A 215 12.21 10.64 -14.18
N LYS A 216 13.40 10.25 -13.70
CA LYS A 216 14.69 10.58 -14.36
C LYS A 216 14.75 10.04 -15.80
N ALA A 217 14.05 8.94 -16.08
CA ALA A 217 13.90 8.35 -17.40
C ALA A 217 12.62 8.79 -18.13
N HIS A 218 11.92 9.82 -17.63
CA HIS A 218 10.62 10.28 -18.13
C HIS A 218 9.54 9.18 -18.17
N GLN A 219 9.57 8.26 -17.19
CA GLN A 219 8.66 7.13 -17.08
C GLN A 219 7.97 7.11 -15.71
N GLN A 220 6.93 6.27 -15.59
CA GLN A 220 6.34 5.89 -14.31
C GLN A 220 6.65 4.43 -13.99
N PRO A 221 6.84 4.06 -12.71
CA PRO A 221 7.18 2.71 -12.31
C PRO A 221 6.04 1.72 -12.61
N ARG A 222 6.38 0.62 -13.28
CA ARG A 222 5.41 -0.37 -13.82
C ARG A 222 4.51 -1.02 -12.77
N HIS A 223 5.01 -1.21 -11.55
CA HIS A 223 4.34 -1.98 -10.49
C HIS A 223 3.63 -1.11 -9.46
N LEU A 224 3.68 0.22 -9.60
CA LEU A 224 2.92 1.14 -8.75
C LEU A 224 1.76 1.73 -9.53
N LEU A 225 0.72 2.15 -8.83
CA LEU A 225 -0.38 2.87 -9.44
C LEU A 225 0.16 4.19 -10.04
N PRO A 226 -0.01 4.44 -11.35
CA PRO A 226 0.50 5.64 -11.98
C PRO A 226 -0.28 6.88 -11.53
N PHE A 227 0.39 8.03 -11.53
CA PHE A 227 -0.21 9.35 -11.43
C PHE A 227 -0.94 9.72 -12.72
N THR A 228 -2.06 10.43 -12.60
CA THR A 228 -2.79 10.96 -13.74
C THR A 228 -2.27 12.35 -14.12
N GLU A 229 -2.05 12.60 -15.41
CA GLU A 229 -1.58 13.91 -15.89
C GLU A 229 -2.66 14.99 -15.78
N ASN A 230 -3.94 14.58 -15.87
CA ASN A 230 -5.08 15.45 -15.67
C ASN A 230 -5.91 14.97 -14.47
N PRO A 231 -5.72 15.55 -13.27
CA PRO A 231 -6.47 15.16 -12.09
C PRO A 231 -7.97 15.47 -12.14
N LYS A 232 -8.43 16.23 -13.13
CA LYS A 232 -9.86 16.52 -13.36
C LYS A 232 -10.52 15.48 -14.27
N ASP A 233 -9.74 14.62 -14.90
CA ASP A 233 -10.27 13.51 -15.70
C ASP A 233 -10.73 12.38 -14.78
N THR A 234 -12.03 12.36 -14.50
CA THR A 234 -12.67 11.34 -13.66
C THR A 234 -12.67 9.96 -14.30
N MET A 235 -12.28 9.84 -15.58
CA MET A 235 -12.18 8.57 -16.31
C MET A 235 -10.77 7.98 -16.27
N ALA A 236 -9.77 8.71 -15.76
CA ALA A 236 -8.39 8.25 -15.74
C ALA A 236 -8.14 7.19 -14.65
N ASP A 237 -7.67 6.00 -15.03
CA ASP A 237 -7.34 4.91 -14.11
C ASP A 237 -5.97 5.13 -13.46
N GLY A 238 -5.92 5.91 -12.38
CA GLY A 238 -4.68 6.22 -11.67
C GLY A 238 -4.87 6.95 -10.33
N LEU A 239 -3.76 7.40 -9.75
CA LEU A 239 -3.74 8.31 -8.62
C LEU A 239 -4.19 9.70 -9.07
N PRO A 240 -5.10 10.36 -8.33
CA PRO A 240 -5.71 11.62 -8.75
C PRO A 240 -4.79 12.82 -8.52
N PHE A 241 -3.49 12.70 -8.80
CA PHE A 241 -2.49 13.75 -8.61
C PHE A 241 -1.53 13.72 -9.80
N ARG A 242 -0.95 14.87 -10.15
CA ARG A 242 0.24 14.89 -11.01
C ARG A 242 1.45 14.53 -10.17
N PHE A 243 2.39 13.79 -10.75
CA PHE A 243 3.60 13.40 -10.03
C PHE A 243 4.39 14.62 -9.53
N GLN A 244 4.50 15.68 -10.33
CA GLN A 244 5.21 16.91 -9.96
C GLN A 244 4.60 17.58 -8.73
N ASP A 245 3.27 17.70 -8.68
CA ASP A 245 2.57 18.31 -7.55
C ASP A 245 2.72 17.45 -6.28
N TYR A 246 2.67 16.12 -6.44
CA TYR A 246 2.87 15.18 -5.34
C TYR A 246 4.30 15.21 -4.81
N PHE A 247 5.29 15.24 -5.69
CA PHE A 247 6.70 15.32 -5.30
C PHE A 247 6.99 16.62 -4.53
N ALA A 248 6.50 17.76 -5.01
CA ALA A 248 6.62 19.04 -4.31
C ALA A 248 5.98 19.00 -2.91
N LEU A 249 4.82 18.35 -2.78
CA LEU A 249 4.14 18.14 -1.50
C LEU A 249 4.98 17.29 -0.53
N VAL A 250 5.56 16.18 -1.01
CA VAL A 250 6.44 15.32 -0.21
C VAL A 250 7.69 16.06 0.25
N GLU A 251 8.32 16.82 -0.65
CA GLU A 251 9.48 17.65 -0.36
C GLU A 251 9.19 18.69 0.74
N SER A 252 8.11 19.46 0.60
CA SER A 252 7.70 20.45 1.62
C SER A 252 7.40 19.78 2.97
N THR A 253 6.67 18.66 2.95
CA THR A 253 6.34 17.89 4.15
C THR A 253 7.59 17.32 4.84
N GLY A 254 8.56 16.82 4.07
CA GLY A 254 9.81 16.25 4.57
C GLY A 254 10.69 17.29 5.29
N ARG A 255 10.77 18.51 4.76
CA ARG A 255 11.49 19.64 5.40
C ARG A 255 10.88 19.99 6.77
N HIS A 256 9.56 19.94 6.90
CA HIS A 256 8.87 20.17 8.17
C HIS A 256 9.17 19.07 9.21
N CYS A 257 9.36 17.83 8.75
CA CYS A 257 9.72 16.69 9.62
C CYS A 257 11.20 16.70 10.08
N GLN A 258 12.08 17.44 9.39
CA GLN A 258 13.50 17.59 9.74
C GLN A 258 13.90 19.07 9.84
N PRO A 259 13.72 19.73 11.00
CA PRO A 259 14.01 21.15 11.19
C PRO A 259 15.47 21.56 10.93
N LYS A 260 16.39 20.58 10.87
CA LYS A 260 17.82 20.80 10.59
C LYS A 260 18.10 21.18 9.12
N LYS A 261 17.19 20.91 8.18
CA LYS A 261 17.29 21.41 6.79
C LYS A 261 16.84 22.88 6.76
N ARG A 262 17.79 23.80 6.93
CA ARG A 262 17.56 25.25 6.81
C ARG A 262 17.30 25.62 5.34
N GLY A 263 16.15 26.23 5.09
CA GLY A 263 15.80 26.86 3.81
C GLY A 263 14.47 27.58 3.96
N LYS A 264 14.46 28.91 3.85
CA LYS A 264 13.25 29.73 3.82
C LYS A 264 12.76 29.73 2.38
N ILE A 265 11.69 28.99 2.10
CA ILE A 265 10.96 29.11 0.83
C ILE A 265 9.68 29.85 1.18
N ASP A 266 9.34 30.87 0.39
CA ASP A 266 7.96 31.36 0.32
C ASP A 266 7.14 30.20 -0.22
N ASP A 267 6.53 29.40 0.68
CA ASP A 267 5.85 28.14 0.37
C ASP A 267 4.75 28.43 -0.67
N PRO A 268 4.98 28.16 -1.97
CA PRO A 268 3.94 28.34 -2.96
C PRO A 268 2.88 27.31 -2.59
N ALA A 269 1.65 27.75 -2.38
CA ALA A 269 0.56 26.86 -1.98
C ALA A 269 0.56 25.61 -2.87
N SER A 270 0.82 24.44 -2.28
CA SER A 270 0.85 23.19 -3.03
C SER A 270 -0.46 23.04 -3.80
N PRO A 271 -0.44 22.82 -5.13
CA PRO A 271 -1.65 22.67 -5.92
C PRO A 271 -2.57 21.57 -5.38
N ILE A 272 -2.01 20.52 -4.77
CA ILE A 272 -2.77 19.47 -4.10
C ILE A 272 -3.51 20.04 -2.89
N LEU A 273 -2.83 20.80 -2.03
CA LEU A 273 -3.42 21.40 -0.83
C LEU A 273 -4.54 22.38 -1.18
N SER A 274 -4.31 23.25 -2.16
CA SER A 274 -5.35 24.16 -2.65
C SER A 274 -6.58 23.40 -3.19
N ARG A 275 -6.36 22.30 -3.90
CA ARG A 275 -7.45 21.49 -4.47
C ARG A 275 -8.23 20.73 -3.41
N VAL A 276 -7.57 20.21 -2.38
CA VAL A 276 -8.25 19.53 -1.26
C VAL A 276 -8.79 20.51 -0.21
N GLY A 277 -8.61 21.82 -0.41
CA GLY A 277 -9.10 22.86 0.49
C GLY A 277 -8.42 22.85 1.86
N MET A 278 -7.12 22.53 1.91
CA MET A 278 -6.36 22.42 3.16
C MET A 278 -5.33 23.52 3.34
N GLU A 279 -5.26 24.05 4.56
CA GLU A 279 -4.11 24.84 5.00
C GLU A 279 -2.92 23.94 5.37
N GLN A 280 -1.70 24.51 5.29
CA GLN A 280 -0.46 23.80 5.60
C GLN A 280 -0.43 23.26 7.05
N THR A 281 -1.07 23.97 7.99
CA THR A 281 -1.13 23.57 9.40
C THR A 281 -1.96 22.30 9.59
N ASP A 282 -3.16 22.26 9.00
CA ASP A 282 -4.04 21.08 9.01
C ASP A 282 -3.38 19.91 8.27
N TRP A 283 -2.62 20.18 7.21
CA TRP A 283 -1.85 19.17 6.48
C TRP A 283 -0.80 18.48 7.36
N ASN A 284 0.05 19.28 8.03
CA ASN A 284 1.07 18.74 8.91
C ASN A 284 0.46 17.92 10.05
N GLU A 285 -0.67 18.37 10.59
CA GLU A 285 -1.41 17.65 11.62
C GLU A 285 -1.97 16.31 11.11
N LEU A 286 -2.52 16.30 9.89
CA LEU A 286 -3.04 15.10 9.24
C LEU A 286 -1.93 14.06 9.04
N VAL A 287 -0.83 14.45 8.41
CA VAL A 287 0.33 13.58 8.11
C VAL A 287 0.96 13.04 9.40
N ALA A 288 1.16 13.88 10.42
CA ALA A 288 1.72 13.45 11.70
C ALA A 288 0.76 12.52 12.46
N GLY A 289 -0.55 12.68 12.25
CA GLY A 289 -1.61 11.98 12.96
C GLY A 289 -1.98 10.59 12.42
N ILE A 290 -1.50 10.17 11.26
CA ILE A 290 -2.00 8.97 10.54
C ILE A 290 -2.10 7.72 11.40
N GLU A 291 -1.05 7.36 12.14
CA GLU A 291 -1.09 6.17 13.00
C GLU A 291 -1.62 6.40 14.42
N ILE A 292 -1.63 7.66 14.88
CA ILE A 292 -1.85 8.00 16.29
C ILE A 292 -3.30 8.49 16.51
N LYS A 293 -3.79 9.38 15.64
CA LYS A 293 -5.09 10.03 15.76
C LYS A 293 -6.22 9.24 15.09
N PHE A 294 -5.88 8.37 14.13
CA PHE A 294 -6.86 7.62 13.35
C PHE A 294 -6.76 6.12 13.64
N LYS A 295 -7.88 5.50 14.03
CA LYS A 295 -7.92 4.06 14.33
C LYS A 295 -8.27 3.21 13.11
N THR A 296 -9.32 3.60 12.37
CA THR A 296 -9.89 2.77 11.29
C THR A 296 -10.15 3.52 9.99
N THR A 297 -10.19 4.84 10.02
CA THR A 297 -10.54 5.69 8.88
C THR A 297 -9.79 7.02 9.01
N VAL A 298 -9.30 7.55 7.90
CA VAL A 298 -8.63 8.85 7.80
C VAL A 298 -9.43 9.73 6.85
N SER A 299 -9.72 10.95 7.26
CA SER A 299 -10.35 11.99 6.43
C SER A 299 -10.05 13.37 6.99
N LEU A 300 -10.08 14.38 6.14
CA LEU A 300 -9.94 15.78 6.56
C LEU A 300 -11.07 16.19 7.52
N GLU A 301 -12.30 15.81 7.19
CA GLU A 301 -13.47 16.09 8.00
C GLU A 301 -13.31 15.58 9.45
N LYS A 302 -12.75 14.38 9.63
CA LYS A 302 -12.53 13.81 10.96
C LYS A 302 -11.47 14.55 11.74
N LEU A 303 -10.41 15.03 11.09
CA LEU A 303 -9.39 15.86 11.73
C LEU A 303 -10.02 17.15 12.27
N LEU A 304 -10.78 17.85 11.41
CA LEU A 304 -11.46 19.10 11.77
C LEU A 304 -12.51 18.88 12.89
N ALA A 305 -13.24 17.77 12.86
CA ALA A 305 -14.19 17.40 13.90
C ALA A 305 -13.53 17.09 15.26
N GLN A 306 -12.37 16.41 15.26
CA GLN A 306 -11.59 16.16 16.48
C GLN A 306 -11.08 17.48 17.08
N ARG A 307 -10.61 18.40 16.24
CA ARG A 307 -10.14 19.73 16.66
C ARG A 307 -11.24 20.53 17.34
N LYS A 308 -12.44 20.60 16.75
CA LYS A 308 -13.61 21.27 17.35
C LYS A 308 -13.97 20.70 18.73
N ARG A 309 -13.89 19.38 18.91
CA ARG A 309 -14.15 18.74 20.21
C ARG A 309 -13.10 19.11 21.26
N ASN A 310 -11.82 19.12 20.89
CA ASN A 310 -10.74 19.45 21.82
C ASN A 310 -10.75 20.93 22.24
N VAL A 311 -11.13 21.83 21.33
CA VAL A 311 -11.32 23.26 21.66
C VAL A 311 -12.44 23.41 22.69
N ASN A 312 -13.59 22.77 22.48
CA ASN A 312 -14.73 22.86 23.39
C ASN A 312 -14.46 22.23 24.78
N CYS A 313 -13.61 21.20 24.87
CA CYS A 313 -13.23 20.57 26.14
C CYS A 313 -12.18 21.37 26.93
N ASN A 314 -11.40 22.24 26.28
CA ASN A 314 -10.39 23.08 26.95
C ASN A 314 -10.95 24.46 27.36
N SER A 315 -12.18 24.78 26.95
CA SER A 315 -12.90 26.00 27.29
C SER A 315 -14.01 25.78 28.34
N ALA A 316 -14.08 24.60 28.95
CA ALA A 316 -14.97 24.22 30.04
C ALA A 316 -14.16 23.78 31.27
#